data_AF-A0A2G6ZJA4-F1
#
_entry.id   AF-A0A2G6ZJA4-F1
#
_cell.length_a   1.000
_cell.length_b   1.000
_cell.length_c   1.000
_cell.angle_alpha   90.00
_cell.angle_beta   90.00
_cell.angle_gamma   90.00
#
_symmetry.space_group_name_H-M   'P 1'
#
loop_
_entity.id
_entity.type
_entity.pdbx_description
1 polymer ?
#
loop_
_entity_poly.entity_id
_entity_poly.type
_entity_poly.pdbx_seq_one_letter_code
_entity_poly.pdbx_strand_id
1 'polypeptide(L)'
;MLLSTRPNLQACDDFYEALIATHQGLETAQSHALNARLVLLLANHIGHQGTLLHALELARTSAGFAPAVAELAERGAVTPVAPVHAAA
;
A
#
# COMPACT_ATOMS: atom_id res chain seq x y z
N MET A 1 -15.90 14.17 -7.43
CA MET A 1 -15.33 14.84 -6.22
C MET A 1 -13.81 14.81 -6.31
N LEU A 2 -13.11 15.65 -5.53
CA LEU A 2 -11.65 15.61 -5.46
C LEU A 2 -11.20 14.57 -4.41
N LEU A 3 -10.08 13.89 -4.64
CA LEU A 3 -9.49 12.96 -3.67
C LEU A 3 -8.97 13.73 -2.44
N SER A 4 -9.31 13.25 -1.24
CA SER A 4 -8.78 13.77 0.02
C SER A 4 -7.55 12.97 0.45
N THR A 5 -6.39 13.64 0.55
CA THR A 5 -5.10 13.03 0.95
C THR A 5 -4.62 13.46 2.34
N ARG A 6 -5.43 14.27 3.04
CA ARG A 6 -5.19 14.69 4.42
C ARG A 6 -5.92 13.74 5.39
N PRO A 7 -5.51 13.67 6.67
CA PRO A 7 -6.26 12.96 7.70
C PRO A 7 -7.73 13.42 7.72
N ASN A 8 -8.66 12.47 7.53
CA ASN A 8 -10.09 12.74 7.41
C ASN A 8 -10.96 11.71 8.17
N LEU A 9 -10.35 10.91 9.06
CA LEU A 9 -11.08 9.96 9.90
C LEU A 9 -11.59 10.66 11.16
N GLN A 10 -12.87 10.46 11.48
CA GLN A 10 -13.52 11.06 12.66
C GLN A 10 -13.00 10.45 13.97
N ALA A 11 -12.84 9.13 14.00
CA ALA A 11 -12.28 8.37 15.12
C ALA A 11 -11.14 7.51 14.58
N CYS A 12 -9.94 8.10 14.54
CA CYS A 12 -8.75 7.49 13.95
C CYS A 12 -8.40 6.17 14.66
N ASP A 13 -8.32 6.19 15.98
CA ASP A 13 -7.88 5.06 16.80
C ASP A 13 -8.86 3.89 16.72
N ASP A 14 -10.16 4.16 16.90
CA ASP A 14 -11.21 3.13 16.83
C ASP A 14 -11.21 2.40 15.48
N PHE A 15 -11.01 3.13 14.37
CA PHE A 15 -10.95 2.53 13.05
C PHE A 15 -9.68 1.69 12.87
N TYR A 16 -8.53 2.18 13.36
CA TYR A 16 -7.28 1.41 13.30
C TYR A 16 -7.36 0.13 14.12
N GLU A 17 -7.96 0.16 15.32
CA GLU A 17 -8.17 -1.02 16.13
C GLU A 17 -9.06 -2.04 15.41
N ALA A 18 -10.19 -1.60 14.86
CA ALA A 18 -11.10 -2.47 14.11
C ALA A 18 -10.42 -3.09 12.88
N LEU A 19 -9.59 -2.32 12.17
CA LEU A 19 -8.83 -2.82 11.03
C LEU A 19 -7.85 -3.91 11.45
N ILE A 20 -7.04 -3.67 12.49
CA ILE A 20 -6.07 -4.65 13.01
C ILE A 20 -6.79 -5.92 13.48
N ALA A 21 -7.87 -5.78 14.26
CA ALA A 21 -8.67 -6.89 14.75
C ALA A 21 -9.19 -7.77 13.61
N THR A 22 -9.61 -7.15 12.50
CA THR A 22 -10.12 -7.85 11.31
C THR A 22 -9.06 -8.74 10.63
N HIS A 23 -7.77 -8.45 10.82
CA HIS A 23 -6.67 -9.25 10.29
C HIS A 23 -6.18 -10.37 11.23
N GLN A 24 -6.60 -10.38 12.50
CA GLN A 24 -6.12 -11.36 13.47
C GLN A 24 -6.51 -12.79 13.06
N GLY A 25 -5.53 -13.70 13.12
CA GLY A 25 -5.73 -15.11 12.75
C GLY A 25 -5.76 -15.41 11.26
N LEU A 26 -5.58 -14.41 10.39
CA LEU A 26 -5.46 -14.61 8.94
C LEU A 26 -4.01 -14.90 8.54
N GLU A 27 -3.83 -15.83 7.60
CA GLU A 27 -2.56 -15.95 6.89
C GLU A 27 -2.32 -14.75 5.97
N THR A 28 -1.07 -14.55 5.55
CA THR A 28 -0.67 -13.45 4.67
C THR A 28 -1.52 -13.36 3.41
N ALA A 29 -1.78 -14.48 2.74
CA ALA A 29 -2.60 -14.49 1.52
C ALA A 29 -4.06 -14.07 1.78
N GLN A 30 -4.63 -14.50 2.91
CA GLN A 30 -5.98 -14.14 3.32
C GLN A 30 -6.07 -12.67 3.71
N SER A 31 -5.06 -12.16 4.41
CA SER A 31 -4.90 -10.74 4.77
C SER A 31 -4.85 -9.86 3.52
N HIS A 32 -4.10 -10.26 2.49
CA HIS A 32 -4.08 -9.56 1.20
C HIS A 32 -5.43 -9.61 0.48
N ALA A 33 -6.09 -10.77 0.45
CA ALA A 33 -7.42 -10.90 -0.13
C ALA A 33 -8.46 -10.02 0.59
N LEU A 34 -8.37 -9.92 1.92
CA LEU A 34 -9.21 -9.04 2.72
C LEU A 34 -9.01 -7.57 2.33
N ASN A 35 -7.77 -7.13 2.22
CA ASN A 35 -7.45 -5.76 1.80
C ASN A 35 -7.95 -5.45 0.39
N ALA A 36 -7.76 -6.37 -0.57
CA ALA A 36 -8.27 -6.19 -1.93
C ALA A 36 -9.80 -6.03 -1.95
N ARG A 37 -10.52 -6.86 -1.20
CA ARG A 37 -11.98 -6.76 -1.07
C ARG A 37 -12.40 -5.44 -0.41
N LEU A 38 -11.72 -5.03 0.65
CA LEU A 38 -11.99 -3.75 1.32
C LEU A 38 -11.82 -2.57 0.36
N VAL A 39 -10.73 -2.54 -0.42
CA VAL A 39 -10.49 -1.51 -1.44
C VAL A 39 -11.63 -1.47 -2.46
N LEU A 40 -12.09 -2.61 -2.96
CA LEU A 40 -13.19 -2.67 -3.93
C LEU A 40 -14.53 -2.19 -3.35
N LEU A 41 -14.83 -2.53 -2.10
CA LEU A 41 -16.03 -2.06 -1.40
C LEU A 41 -16.00 -0.53 -1.23
N LEU A 42 -14.86 0.03 -0.81
CA LEU A 42 -14.69 1.48 -0.67
C LEU A 42 -14.72 2.19 -2.02
N ALA A 43 -14.14 1.59 -3.07
CA ALA A 43 -14.20 2.13 -4.42
C ALA A 43 -15.65 2.21 -4.93
N ASN A 44 -16.46 1.18 -4.67
CA ASN A 44 -17.88 1.18 -4.99
C ASN A 44 -18.65 2.25 -4.19
N HIS A 45 -18.33 2.43 -2.91
CA HIS A 45 -18.93 3.49 -2.09
C HIS A 45 -18.60 4.90 -2.60
N ILE A 46 -17.37 5.13 -3.08
CA ILE A 46 -16.94 6.41 -3.67
C ILE A 46 -17.63 6.66 -5.02
N GLY A 47 -17.73 5.65 -5.89
CA GLY A 47 -18.47 5.66 -7.16
C GLY A 47 -17.94 6.61 -8.26
N HIS A 48 -17.02 7.53 -7.95
CA HIS A 48 -16.50 8.52 -8.89
C HIS A 48 -15.20 8.06 -9.57
N GLN A 49 -15.29 7.65 -10.84
CA GLN A 49 -14.15 7.13 -11.62
C GLN A 49 -12.92 8.06 -11.62
N GLY A 50 -13.11 9.37 -11.78
CA GLY A 50 -11.99 10.33 -11.76
C GLY A 50 -11.23 10.36 -10.42
N THR A 51 -11.93 10.22 -9.29
CA THR A 51 -11.31 10.14 -7.96
C THR A 51 -10.52 8.84 -7.84
N LEU A 52 -11.09 7.73 -8.32
CA LEU A 52 -10.48 6.41 -8.24
C LEU A 52 -9.21 6.32 -9.08
N LEU A 53 -9.22 6.85 -10.32
CA LEU A 53 -8.04 6.89 -11.18
C LEU A 53 -6.92 7.73 -10.57
N HIS A 54 -7.25 8.92 -10.07
CA HIS A 54 -6.28 9.78 -9.40
C HIS A 54 -5.70 9.12 -8.13
N ALA A 55 -6.52 8.38 -7.37
CA ALA A 55 -6.05 7.62 -6.21
C ALA A 55 -5.07 6.50 -6.60
N LEU A 56 -5.33 5.79 -7.71
CA LEU A 56 -4.43 4.76 -8.22
C LEU A 56 -3.08 5.34 -8.67
N GLU A 57 -3.10 6.49 -9.36
CA GLU A 57 -1.88 7.20 -9.77
C GLU A 57 -1.03 7.59 -8.55
N LEU A 58 -1.64 8.23 -7.55
CA LEU A 58 -0.93 8.62 -6.33
C LEU A 58 -0.40 7.42 -5.53
N ALA A 59 -1.16 6.33 -5.44
CA ALA A 59 -0.72 5.11 -4.77
C ALA A 59 0.51 4.50 -5.46
N ARG A 60 0.56 4.52 -6.80
CA ARG A 60 1.70 4.05 -7.59
C ARG A 60 2.96 4.86 -7.29
N THR A 61 2.86 6.18 -7.28
CA THR A 61 3.99 7.07 -7.04
C THR A 61 4.48 7.02 -5.58
N SER A 62 3.56 6.89 -4.61
CA SER A 62 3.90 6.90 -3.18
C SER A 62 4.54 5.59 -2.71
N ALA A 63 4.24 4.47 -3.37
CA ALA A 63 4.79 3.15 -3.03
C ALA A 63 6.26 2.95 -3.49
N GLY A 64 6.94 4.01 -3.94
CA GLY A 64 8.29 3.87 -4.52
C GLY A 64 8.31 3.04 -5.80
N PHE A 65 7.15 2.82 -6.44
CA PHE A 65 7.08 2.19 -7.75
C PHE A 65 7.56 3.20 -8.79
N ALA A 66 8.86 3.44 -8.81
CA ALA A 66 9.49 4.18 -9.89
C ALA A 66 9.03 3.54 -11.21
N PRO A 67 8.62 4.34 -12.22
CA PRO A 67 8.37 3.78 -13.52
C PRO A 67 9.63 3.01 -13.93
N ALA A 68 9.49 1.76 -14.39
CA ALA A 68 10.59 0.88 -14.80
C ALA A 68 11.54 1.50 -15.85
N VAL A 69 11.22 2.69 -16.36
CA VAL A 69 12.07 3.52 -17.23
C VAL A 69 13.24 4.16 -16.47
N ALA A 70 13.16 4.32 -15.14
CA ALA A 70 14.25 4.84 -14.30
C ALA A 70 15.31 3.77 -13.96
N GLU A 71 14.95 2.49 -13.96
CA GLU A 71 15.81 1.39 -13.49
C GLU A 71 16.90 0.98 -14.51
N LEU A 72 16.80 1.44 -15.75
CA LEU A 72 17.89 1.29 -16.74
C LEU A 72 19.06 2.26 -16.50
N ALA A 73 18.87 3.30 -15.68
CA ALA A 73 19.89 4.32 -15.40
C ALA A 73 20.80 3.99 -14.19
N GLU A 74 20.38 3.09 -13.30
CA GLU A 74 21.11 2.77 -12.06
C GLU A 74 21.79 1.38 -12.06
N ARG A 75 22.16 0.84 -13.24
CA ARG A 75 23.09 -0.31 -13.33
C ARG A 75 24.55 0.13 -13.11
N GLY A 76 24.80 0.88 -12.05
CA GLY A 76 26.09 1.44 -11.71
C GLY A 76 26.28 1.54 -10.21
N ALA A 77 26.98 0.53 -9.65
CA ALA A 77 27.59 0.50 -8.32
C ALA A 77 26.69 0.26 -7.09
N VAL A 78 26.61 -1.02 -6.66
CA VAL A 78 26.54 -1.35 -5.22
C VAL A 78 27.45 -2.56 -4.96
N THR A 79 28.45 -2.36 -4.10
CA THR A 79 29.39 -3.35 -3.57
C THR A 79 28.66 -4.35 -2.66
N PRO A 80 28.94 -5.67 -2.71
CA PRO A 80 28.25 -6.62 -1.83
C PRO A 80 28.71 -6.47 -0.37
N VAL A 81 27.73 -6.46 0.55
CA VAL A 81 27.97 -6.54 1.99
C VAL A 81 28.05 -8.03 2.38
N ALA A 82 29.13 -8.45 3.03
CA ALA A 82 29.31 -9.84 3.44
C ALA A 82 28.25 -10.29 4.49
N PRO A 83 27.79 -11.55 4.47
CA PRO A 83 26.78 -12.03 5.41
C PRO A 83 27.38 -12.23 6.82
N VAL A 84 26.76 -11.63 7.84
CA VAL A 84 27.13 -11.81 9.26
C VAL A 84 26.28 -12.87 9.96
N HIS A 85 26.17 -14.06 9.38
CA HIS A 85 25.56 -15.22 10.07
C HIS A 85 26.38 -16.49 9.88
N ALA A 86 27.57 -16.52 10.51
CA ALA A 86 28.26 -17.77 10.82
C ALA A 86 28.71 -17.72 12.28
N ALA A 87 27.86 -18.26 13.16
CA ALA A 87 28.24 -18.63 14.52
C ALA A 87 27.82 -20.08 14.74
N ALA A 88 28.81 -20.97 14.63
CA ALA A 88 29.03 -22.16 15.48
C ALA A 88 30.41 -22.74 15.11
#